data_AF-A0A0H2U3Y3-F1
#
_entry.id   AF-A0A0H2U3Y3-F1
#
_cell.length_a   1.000
_cell.length_b   1.000
_cell.length_c   1.000
_cell.angle_alpha   90.00
_cell.angle_beta   90.00
_cell.angle_gamma   90.00
#
_symmetry.space_group_name_H-M   'P 1'
#
loop_
_entity.id
_entity.type
_entity.pdbx_description
1 polymer ?
#
loop_
_entity_poly.entity_id
_entity_poly.type
_entity_poly.pdbx_seq_one_letter_code
_entity_poly.pdbx_strand_id
1 'polypeptide(L)'
;MASGPLYLGFDLSTQQLKAIIVSSELRVVSEAKVDFDADFGDKYGVKKGVRVNDAENEVFAPVAMWLESLDLVLDRLRAKDAPLGRVKGISGACQQHGSVFWSAAAEGQLAGLRADRPLVE
;
A
#
# COMPACT_ATOMS: atom_id res chain seq x y z
N MET A 1 11.95 -19.22 -18.43
CA MET A 1 11.24 -18.46 -17.36
C MET A 1 9.79 -18.30 -17.79
N ALA A 2 8.82 -18.56 -16.93
CA ALA A 2 7.40 -18.50 -17.30
C ALA A 2 7.08 -17.10 -17.87
N SER A 3 6.73 -17.04 -19.16
CA SER A 3 6.39 -15.82 -19.91
C SER A 3 4.92 -15.42 -19.76
N GLY A 4 4.16 -16.16 -18.94
CA GLY A 4 2.72 -16.00 -18.79
C GLY A 4 2.29 -14.72 -18.04
N PRO A 5 0.97 -14.49 -17.94
CA PRO A 5 0.38 -13.40 -17.15
C PRO A 5 0.85 -13.42 -15.69
N LEU A 6 0.92 -12.25 -15.07
CA LEU A 6 1.20 -12.07 -13.65
C LEU A 6 0.05 -11.36 -12.94
N TYR A 7 -0.04 -11.53 -11.63
CA TYR A 7 -1.09 -10.94 -10.80
C TYR A 7 -0.47 -10.29 -9.57
N LEU A 8 -0.86 -9.05 -9.28
CA LEU A 8 -0.38 -8.28 -8.13
C LEU A 8 -1.41 -8.36 -7.00
N GLY A 9 -0.97 -8.85 -5.85
CA GLY A 9 -1.75 -8.90 -4.62
C GLY A 9 -1.22 -7.91 -3.60
N PHE A 10 -2.09 -7.10 -3.00
CA PHE A 10 -1.77 -6.27 -1.85
C PHE A 10 -2.34 -6.86 -0.55
N ASP A 11 -1.66 -6.60 0.56
CA ASP A 11 -2.16 -6.85 1.92
C ASP A 11 -1.88 -5.62 2.78
N LEU A 12 -2.91 -4.80 3.01
CA LEU A 12 -2.86 -3.63 3.89
C LEU A 12 -3.25 -4.05 5.31
N SER A 13 -2.27 -4.55 6.05
CA SER A 13 -2.42 -4.97 7.44
C SER A 13 -2.28 -3.80 8.42
N THR A 14 -2.36 -4.08 9.73
CA THR A 14 -2.20 -3.06 10.77
C THR A 14 -0.79 -2.47 10.84
N GLN A 15 0.26 -3.22 10.52
CA GLN A 15 1.66 -2.81 10.74
C GLN A 15 2.45 -2.61 9.44
N GLN A 16 1.90 -3.05 8.32
CA GLN A 16 2.61 -3.04 7.05
C GLN A 16 1.65 -3.09 5.87
N LEU A 17 2.12 -2.57 4.73
CA LEU A 17 1.59 -2.88 3.41
C LEU A 17 2.52 -3.86 2.71
N LYS A 18 2.02 -5.02 2.29
CA LYS A 18 2.77 -5.97 1.45
C LYS A 18 2.23 -5.97 0.03
N ALA A 19 3.13 -6.15 -0.93
CA ALA A 19 2.81 -6.39 -2.33
C ALA A 19 3.51 -7.67 -2.80
N ILE A 20 2.76 -8.59 -3.42
CA ILE A 20 3.28 -9.82 -3.99
C ILE A 20 2.87 -9.93 -5.47
N ILE A 21 3.79 -10.36 -6.32
CA ILE A 21 3.51 -10.68 -7.72
C ILE A 21 3.56 -12.19 -7.87
N VAL A 22 2.48 -12.78 -8.36
CA VAL A 22 2.38 -14.24 -8.59
C VAL A 22 2.16 -14.56 -10.07
N SER A 23 2.69 -15.69 -10.53
CA SER A 23 2.43 -16.20 -11.87
C SER A 23 1.12 -17.00 -11.95
N SER A 24 0.66 -17.31 -13.16
CA SER A 24 -0.49 -18.21 -13.39
C SER A 24 -0.30 -19.62 -12.80
N GLU A 25 0.94 -20.03 -12.54
CA GLU A 25 1.28 -21.29 -11.86
C GLU A 25 1.32 -21.14 -10.32
N LEU A 26 0.80 -20.03 -9.79
CA LEU A 26 0.73 -19.71 -8.36
C LEU A 26 2.11 -19.63 -7.67
N ARG A 27 3.14 -19.24 -8.41
CA ARG A 27 4.50 -19.02 -7.87
C ARG A 27 4.76 -17.55 -7.63
N VAL A 28 5.36 -17.23 -6.48
CA VAL A 28 5.83 -15.87 -6.19
C VAL A 28 6.99 -15.52 -7.12
N VAL A 29 6.87 -14.38 -7.81
CA VAL A 29 7.85 -13.85 -8.76
C VAL A 29 8.65 -12.70 -8.13
N SER A 30 7.97 -11.82 -7.39
CA SER A 30 8.59 -10.73 -6.65
C SER A 30 7.70 -10.32 -5.49
N GLU A 31 8.28 -9.73 -4.46
CA GLU A 31 7.54 -9.19 -3.33
C GLU A 31 8.27 -7.97 -2.76
N ALA A 32 7.49 -7.07 -2.17
CA ALA A 32 7.99 -5.96 -1.39
C ALA A 32 7.04 -5.71 -0.22
N LYS A 33 7.54 -5.00 0.79
CA LYS A 33 6.72 -4.54 1.91
C LYS A 33 7.14 -3.14 2.31
N VAL A 34 6.25 -2.47 3.01
CA VAL A 34 6.48 -1.23 3.75
C VAL A 34 6.09 -1.52 5.19
N ASP A 35 7.03 -1.33 6.10
CA ASP A 35 6.85 -1.49 7.54
C ASP A 35 6.53 -0.10 8.11
N PHE A 36 5.33 0.09 8.67
CA PHE A 36 4.86 1.43 9.03
C PHE A 36 5.69 2.09 10.11
N ASP A 37 6.19 1.33 11.08
CA ASP A 37 7.04 1.87 12.14
C ASP A 37 8.43 2.18 11.57
N ALA A 38 9.04 1.24 10.84
CA ALA A 38 10.41 1.42 10.37
C ALA A 38 10.55 2.46 9.24
N ASP A 39 9.57 2.54 8.33
CA ASP A 39 9.62 3.42 7.18
C ASP A 39 9.02 4.80 7.47
N PHE A 40 8.06 4.88 8.40
CA PHE A 40 7.19 6.04 8.58
C PHE A 40 6.97 6.45 10.05
N GLY A 41 7.54 5.73 11.01
CA GLY A 41 7.35 5.97 12.45
C GLY A 41 7.68 7.40 12.85
N ASP A 42 8.81 7.96 12.40
CA ASP A 42 9.23 9.32 12.74
C ASP A 42 8.31 10.39 12.13
N LYS A 43 7.85 10.19 10.89
CA LYS A 43 6.98 11.13 10.18
C LYS A 43 5.55 11.11 10.72
N TYR A 44 5.04 9.92 10.99
CA TYR A 44 3.64 9.71 11.34
C TYR A 44 3.42 9.43 12.82
N GLY A 45 4.45 9.36 13.65
CA GLY A 45 4.31 9.13 15.10
C GLY A 45 3.51 7.86 15.42
N VAL A 46 3.64 6.82 14.61
CA VAL A 46 2.93 5.54 14.80
C VAL A 46 3.77 4.58 15.63
N LYS A 47 3.09 3.70 16.37
CA LYS A 47 3.68 2.55 17.04
C LYS A 47 2.83 1.33 16.76
N LYS A 48 3.44 0.26 16.24
CA LYS A 48 2.74 -0.90 15.67
C LYS A 48 1.69 -0.48 14.63
N GLY A 49 2.05 0.49 13.79
CA GLY A 49 1.26 1.00 12.68
C GLY A 49 0.04 1.84 13.04
N VAL A 50 -0.14 2.19 14.31
CA VAL A 50 -1.28 2.97 14.80
C VAL A 50 -0.86 4.13 15.70
N ARG A 51 -1.74 5.12 15.82
CA ARG A 51 -1.76 6.12 16.88
C ARG A 51 -2.83 5.74 17.90
N VAL A 52 -2.56 6.05 19.15
CA VAL A 52 -3.51 5.85 20.25
C VAL A 52 -3.80 7.21 20.86
N ASN A 53 -5.08 7.52 21.01
CA ASN A 53 -5.56 8.65 21.77
C ASN A 53 -6.27 8.11 23.01
N ASP A 54 -5.52 8.07 24.12
CA ASP A 54 -5.99 7.49 25.39
C ASP A 54 -7.16 8.27 26.00
N ALA A 55 -7.26 9.58 25.74
CA ALA A 55 -8.32 10.43 26.28
C ALA A 55 -9.71 10.04 25.73
N GLU A 56 -9.76 9.64 24.46
CA GLU A 56 -10.98 9.24 23.75
C GLU A 56 -11.08 7.71 23.56
N ASN A 57 -10.11 6.96 24.08
CA ASN A 57 -9.98 5.51 23.89
C ASN A 57 -10.01 5.09 22.41
N GLU A 58 -9.32 5.87 21.56
CA GLU A 58 -9.32 5.72 20.10
C GLU A 58 -7.99 5.14 19.62
N VAL A 59 -8.07 4.19 18.67
CA VAL A 59 -6.92 3.63 17.95
C VAL A 59 -7.16 3.83 16.47
N PHE A 60 -6.27 4.57 15.81
CA PHE A 60 -6.42 4.94 14.41
C PHE A 60 -5.08 4.95 13.69
N ALA A 61 -5.11 4.85 12.37
CA ALA A 61 -3.92 4.94 11.53
C ALA A 61 -4.07 6.11 10.55
N PRO A 62 -3.02 6.94 10.37
CA PRO A 62 -3.08 8.04 9.39
C PRO A 62 -3.30 7.50 7.97
N VAL A 63 -4.37 7.92 7.29
CA VAL A 63 -4.66 7.47 5.91
C VAL A 63 -3.53 7.84 4.93
N ALA A 64 -2.90 9.01 5.13
CA ALA A 64 -1.76 9.45 4.32
C ALA A 64 -0.57 8.48 4.39
N MET A 65 -0.35 7.82 5.53
CA MET A 65 0.68 6.79 5.66
C MET A 65 0.42 5.59 4.74
N TRP A 66 -0.85 5.18 4.60
CA TRP A 66 -1.22 4.10 3.67
C TRP A 66 -1.05 4.51 2.20
N LEU A 67 -1.36 5.75 1.87
CA LEU A 67 -1.15 6.29 0.52
C LEU A 67 0.34 6.33 0.16
N GLU A 68 1.19 6.89 1.01
CA GLU A 68 2.65 6.87 0.81
C GLU A 68 3.23 5.45 0.78
N SER A 69 2.64 4.53 1.54
CA SER A 69 3.05 3.13 1.50
C SER A 69 2.83 2.51 0.12
N LEU A 70 1.77 2.89 -0.60
CA LEU A 70 1.49 2.39 -1.94
C LEU A 70 2.57 2.86 -2.94
N ASP A 71 2.95 4.13 -2.88
CA ASP A 71 4.05 4.67 -3.69
C ASP A 71 5.36 3.92 -3.38
N LEU A 72 5.72 3.84 -2.10
CA LEU A 72 6.97 3.22 -1.66
C LEU A 72 7.04 1.72 -1.97
N VAL A 73 5.95 0.97 -1.82
CA VAL A 73 5.97 -0.47 -2.13
C VAL A 73 6.11 -0.72 -3.63
N LEU A 74 5.48 0.11 -4.47
CA LEU A 74 5.61 0.03 -5.93
C LEU A 74 7.03 0.42 -6.39
N ASP A 75 7.62 1.44 -5.79
CA ASP A 75 9.02 1.81 -6.05
C ASP A 75 9.99 0.71 -5.62
N ARG A 76 9.74 0.04 -4.48
CA ARG A 76 10.53 -1.12 -4.05
C ARG A 76 10.41 -2.31 -5.00
N LEU A 77 9.23 -2.55 -5.58
CA LEU A 77 9.07 -3.56 -6.64
C LEU A 77 9.85 -3.16 -7.90
N ARG A 78 9.77 -1.89 -8.31
CA ARG A 78 10.52 -1.37 -9.47
C ARG A 78 12.02 -1.49 -9.27
N ALA A 79 12.54 -1.15 -8.09
CA ALA A 79 13.96 -1.26 -7.74
C ALA A 79 14.47 -2.72 -7.71
N LYS A 80 13.57 -3.70 -7.64
CA LYS A 80 13.85 -5.14 -7.77
C LYS A 80 13.67 -5.66 -9.21
N ASP A 81 13.55 -4.76 -10.19
CA ASP A 81 13.25 -5.10 -11.59
C ASP A 81 12.00 -5.97 -11.75
N ALA A 82 11.00 -5.78 -10.89
CA ALA A 82 9.77 -6.54 -10.95
C ALA A 82 9.06 -6.32 -12.31
N PRO A 83 8.59 -7.38 -12.98
CA PRO A 83 8.01 -7.30 -14.32
C PRO A 83 6.56 -6.74 -14.33
N LEU A 84 6.37 -5.52 -13.83
CA LEU A 84 5.06 -4.88 -13.64
C LEU A 84 4.26 -4.73 -14.94
N GLY A 85 4.92 -4.55 -16.09
CA GLY A 85 4.27 -4.49 -17.41
C GLY A 85 3.56 -5.78 -17.84
N ARG A 86 3.79 -6.90 -17.13
CA ARG A 86 3.11 -8.19 -17.36
C ARG A 86 1.92 -8.43 -16.45
N VAL A 87 1.67 -7.56 -15.47
CA VAL A 87 0.54 -7.69 -14.55
C VAL A 87 -0.77 -7.53 -15.33
N LYS A 88 -1.66 -8.54 -15.21
CA LYS A 88 -2.97 -8.59 -15.88
C LYS A 88 -4.15 -8.47 -14.92
N GLY A 89 -3.90 -8.60 -13.62
CA GLY A 89 -4.91 -8.42 -12.59
C GLY A 89 -4.28 -7.91 -11.30
N ILE A 90 -5.04 -7.10 -10.58
CA ILE A 90 -4.68 -6.57 -9.27
C ILE A 90 -5.83 -6.88 -8.32
N SER A 91 -5.50 -7.34 -7.12
CA SER A 91 -6.45 -7.48 -6.02
C SER A 91 -5.73 -7.23 -4.71
N GLY A 92 -6.45 -7.20 -3.60
CA GLY A 92 -5.83 -7.10 -2.30
C GLY A 92 -6.76 -7.44 -1.16
N ALA A 93 -6.16 -7.68 -0.01
CA ALA A 93 -6.81 -7.73 1.28
C ALA A 93 -6.43 -6.49 2.09
N CYS A 94 -7.25 -6.17 3.08
CA CYS A 94 -6.93 -5.15 4.06
C CYS A 94 -7.45 -5.59 5.43
N GLN A 95 -6.90 -4.98 6.48
CA GLN A 95 -7.40 -5.13 7.83
C GLN A 95 -8.90 -4.86 7.88
N GLN A 96 -9.62 -5.74 8.59
CA GLN A 96 -11.07 -5.67 8.68
C GLN A 96 -11.52 -4.54 9.62
N HIS A 97 -12.76 -4.07 9.44
CA HIS A 97 -13.44 -3.07 10.28
C HIS A 97 -12.88 -1.64 10.24
N GLY A 98 -11.70 -1.41 9.65
CA GLY A 98 -11.21 -0.07 9.35
C GLY A 98 -12.15 0.68 8.40
N SER A 99 -12.32 1.98 8.61
CA SER A 99 -13.12 2.85 7.75
C SER A 99 -12.29 4.06 7.32
N VAL A 100 -12.54 4.54 6.10
CA VAL A 100 -11.92 5.74 5.54
C VAL A 100 -13.02 6.69 5.14
N PHE A 101 -12.95 7.92 5.63
CA PHE A 101 -13.92 8.97 5.36
C PHE A 101 -13.36 9.93 4.32
N TRP A 102 -14.06 10.04 3.20
CA TRP A 102 -13.64 10.88 2.08
C TRP A 102 -14.24 12.27 2.20
N SER A 103 -13.45 13.30 1.88
CA SER A 103 -13.95 14.66 1.72
C SER A 103 -14.73 14.79 0.41
N ALA A 104 -15.53 15.85 0.27
CA ALA A 104 -16.23 16.16 -0.98
C ALA A 104 -15.29 16.41 -2.18
N ALA A 105 -14.00 16.67 -1.94
CA ALA A 105 -13.00 16.88 -2.99
C ALA A 105 -12.44 15.58 -3.58
N ALA A 106 -12.70 14.44 -2.94
CA ALA A 106 -12.09 13.15 -3.26
C ALA A 106 -12.22 12.73 -4.72
N GLU A 107 -13.43 12.84 -5.28
CA GLU A 107 -13.71 12.45 -6.67
C GLU A 107 -12.84 13.24 -7.66
N GLY A 108 -12.78 14.57 -7.47
CA GLY A 108 -11.96 15.44 -8.32
C GLY A 108 -10.47 15.16 -8.19
N GLN A 109 -9.98 14.89 -6.97
CA GLN A 109 -8.57 14.55 -6.75
C GLN A 109 -8.20 13.19 -7.36
N LEU A 110 -9.06 12.17 -7.23
CA LEU A 110 -8.83 10.85 -7.83
C LEU A 110 -8.86 10.89 -9.35
N ALA A 111 -9.78 11.66 -9.94
CA ALA A 111 -9.83 11.85 -11.39
C ALA A 111 -8.59 12.60 -11.94
N GLY A 112 -7.94 13.40 -11.08
CA GLY A 112 -6.75 14.19 -11.41
C GLY A 112 -5.41 13.54 -11.10
N LEU A 113 -5.37 12.25 -10.74
CA LEU A 113 -4.12 11.55 -10.42
C LEU A 113 -3.13 11.60 -11.58
N ARG A 114 -1.86 11.83 -11.24
CA ARG A 114 -0.76 11.87 -12.21
C ARG A 114 0.29 10.84 -11.85
N ALA A 115 0.71 10.04 -12.84
CA ALA A 115 1.71 8.99 -12.64
C ALA A 115 3.12 9.52 -12.29
N ASP A 116 3.38 10.81 -12.48
CA ASP A 116 4.64 11.48 -12.16
C ASP A 116 4.61 12.23 -10.81
N ARG A 117 3.55 12.06 -10.02
CA ARG A 117 3.41 12.67 -8.69
C ARG A 117 3.12 11.63 -7.63
N PRO A 118 3.60 11.83 -6.39
CA PRO A 118 3.21 10.99 -5.26
C PRO A 118 1.72 11.19 -4.92
N LEU A 119 1.13 10.22 -4.24
CA LEU A 119 -0.25 10.28 -3.75
C LEU A 119 -0.43 11.26 -2.59
N VAL A 120 0.65 11.53 -1.84
CA VAL A 120 0.71 12.54 -0.79
C VAL A 120 1.77 13.58 -1.18
N GLU A 121 1.35 14.84 -1.25
CA GLU A 121 2.23 15.99 -1.55
C GLU A 121 3.12 16.40 -0.37
#